data_AF-A0A1F6HSP5-F1
#
_entry.id   AF-A0A1F6HSP5-F1
#
_cell.length_a   1.000
_cell.length_b   1.000
_cell.length_c   1.000
_cell.angle_alpha   90.00
_cell.angle_beta   90.00
_cell.angle_gamma   90.00
#
_symmetry.space_group_name_H-M   'P 1'
#
loop_
_entity.id
_entity.type
_entity.pdbx_description
1 polymer ?
#
loop_
_entity_poly.entity_id
_entity_poly.type
_entity_poly.pdbx_seq_one_letter_code
_entity_poly.pdbx_strand_id
1 'polypeptide(L)'
;MTIDPLVFFDLVIALFVLAIALATMAISYSQMLKKFNAYQKEADELMAQVHKNEADLLETARIKAGKIVEDANKRAAQIIGSSNNLNSESKKMLDNALETLLKHQTSYFEKASSDFLEAYKRELESLKQKNIDIVKNVSKDIEEDTVKEVEDFDNILQKETFAAQKIVEDKIEKEYSTAQQNVQDYKNEMLKKAEEEIYKILETVSKLTLGKSIPLADHEQLIIEALEKAKKDGIAK
;
A
#
# COMPACT_ATOMS: atom_id res chain seq x y z
N MET A 1 -167.16 25.42 -9.19
CA MET A 1 -167.43 26.83 -9.54
C MET A 1 -166.15 27.37 -10.16
N THR A 2 -166.29 28.05 -11.29
CA THR A 2 -165.28 28.38 -12.30
C THR A 2 -163.99 28.98 -11.73
N ILE A 3 -162.84 28.39 -12.09
CA ILE A 3 -161.52 29.00 -11.87
C ILE A 3 -161.46 30.26 -12.73
N ASP A 4 -161.08 31.37 -12.10
CA ASP A 4 -160.88 32.66 -12.75
C ASP A 4 -159.82 32.51 -13.86
N PRO A 5 -160.10 32.88 -15.12
CA PRO A 5 -159.17 32.69 -16.25
C PRO A 5 -157.75 33.21 -15.99
N LEU A 6 -157.62 34.25 -15.16
CA LEU A 6 -156.33 34.85 -14.79
C LEU A 6 -155.44 33.89 -13.96
N VAL A 7 -156.03 33.15 -13.02
CA VAL A 7 -155.31 32.19 -12.15
C VAL A 7 -154.81 30.97 -12.93
N PHE A 8 -155.55 30.56 -13.98
CA PHE A 8 -155.13 29.46 -14.85
C PHE A 8 -153.89 29.84 -15.69
N PHE A 9 -153.84 31.07 -16.21
CA PHE A 9 -152.68 31.55 -16.97
C PHE A 9 -151.41 31.65 -16.11
N ASP A 10 -151.52 32.14 -14.87
CA ASP A 10 -150.38 32.20 -13.94
C ASP A 10 -149.80 30.81 -13.61
N LEU A 11 -150.67 29.80 -13.47
CA LEU A 11 -150.26 28.43 -13.16
C LEU A 11 -149.55 27.77 -14.36
N VAL A 12 -150.02 28.03 -15.59
CA VAL A 12 -149.35 27.59 -16.82
C VAL A 12 -147.99 28.25 -16.99
N ILE A 13 -147.89 29.57 -16.71
CA ILE A 13 -146.61 30.29 -16.75
C ILE A 13 -145.64 29.72 -15.70
N ALA A 14 -146.10 29.48 -14.47
CA ALA A 14 -145.27 28.88 -13.42
C ALA A 14 -144.77 27.48 -13.79
N LEU A 15 -145.62 26.63 -14.39
CA LEU A 15 -145.22 25.32 -14.91
C LEU A 15 -144.20 25.42 -16.03
N PHE A 16 -144.34 26.39 -16.93
CA PHE A 16 -143.41 26.61 -18.03
C PHE A 16 -142.04 27.07 -17.53
N VAL A 17 -142.02 28.00 -16.55
CA VAL A 17 -140.78 28.45 -15.89
C VAL A 17 -140.10 27.29 -15.16
N LEU A 18 -140.87 26.44 -14.47
CA LEU A 18 -140.35 25.28 -13.76
C LEU A 18 -139.80 24.21 -14.71
N ALA A 19 -140.45 23.99 -15.86
CA ALA A 19 -139.95 23.09 -16.90
C ALA A 19 -138.63 23.58 -17.51
N ILE A 20 -138.49 24.89 -17.75
CA ILE A 20 -137.24 25.50 -18.23
C ILE A 20 -136.13 25.37 -17.17
N ALA A 21 -136.45 25.59 -15.89
CA ALA A 21 -135.49 25.42 -14.80
C ALA A 21 -135.00 23.96 -14.67
N LEU A 22 -135.90 22.99 -14.82
CA LEU A 22 -135.52 21.57 -14.81
C LEU A 22 -134.71 21.17 -16.04
N ALA A 23 -135.06 21.68 -17.22
CA ALA A 23 -134.30 21.41 -18.45
C ALA A 23 -132.88 21.98 -18.37
N THR A 24 -132.71 23.21 -17.86
CA THR A 24 -131.39 23.83 -17.67
C THR A 24 -130.56 23.08 -16.62
N MET A 25 -131.17 22.61 -15.54
CA MET A 25 -130.50 21.79 -14.53
C MET A 25 -130.05 20.43 -15.09
N ALA A 26 -130.90 19.76 -15.88
CA ALA A 26 -130.55 18.50 -16.54
C ALA A 26 -129.40 18.65 -17.55
N ILE A 27 -129.40 19.73 -18.34
CA ILE A 27 -128.32 20.06 -19.28
C ILE A 27 -127.01 20.33 -18.50
N SER A 28 -127.08 21.10 -17.42
CA SER A 28 -125.93 21.40 -16.56
C SER A 28 -125.31 20.13 -15.95
N TYR A 29 -126.14 19.23 -15.41
CA TYR A 29 -125.68 17.94 -14.86
C TYR A 29 -125.05 17.04 -15.92
N SER A 30 -125.63 16.99 -17.13
CA SER A 30 -125.06 16.23 -18.25
C SER A 30 -123.70 16.78 -18.69
N GLN A 31 -123.56 18.11 -18.74
CA GLN A 31 -122.27 18.75 -19.05
C GLN A 31 -121.23 18.52 -17.95
N MET A 32 -121.64 18.54 -16.68
CA MET A 32 -120.77 18.27 -15.54
C MET A 32 -120.26 16.83 -15.55
N LEU A 33 -121.14 15.85 -15.81
CA LEU A 33 -120.74 14.44 -15.92
C LEU A 33 -119.79 14.18 -17.10
N LYS A 34 -120.03 14.84 -18.25
CA LYS A 34 -119.10 14.78 -19.39
C LYS A 34 -117.73 15.36 -19.05
N LYS A 35 -117.69 16.50 -18.34
CA LYS A 35 -116.43 17.10 -17.87
C LYS A 35 -115.73 16.20 -16.85
N PHE A 36 -116.46 15.62 -15.90
CA PHE A 36 -115.89 14.73 -14.89
C PHE A 36 -115.28 13.46 -15.51
N ASN A 37 -115.99 12.81 -16.43
CA ASN A 37 -115.45 11.65 -17.16
C ASN A 37 -114.24 12.02 -18.04
N ALA A 38 -114.22 13.23 -18.62
CA ALA A 38 -113.06 13.71 -19.37
C ALA A 38 -111.85 13.91 -18.45
N TYR A 39 -112.04 14.50 -17.27
CA TYR A 39 -110.96 14.67 -16.28
C TYR A 39 -110.45 13.35 -15.72
N GLN A 40 -111.33 12.37 -15.48
CA GLN A 40 -110.92 11.06 -15.00
C GLN A 40 -110.11 10.31 -16.07
N LYS A 41 -110.54 10.39 -17.33
CA LYS A 41 -109.79 9.82 -18.45
C LYS A 41 -108.44 10.49 -18.64
N GLU A 42 -108.36 11.81 -18.50
CA GLU A 42 -107.10 12.57 -18.56
C GLU A 42 -106.17 12.19 -17.39
N ALA A 43 -106.70 12.00 -16.18
CA ALA A 43 -105.94 11.53 -15.02
C ALA A 43 -105.39 10.10 -15.21
N ASP A 44 -106.21 9.19 -15.75
CA ASP A 44 -105.78 7.81 -16.05
C ASP A 44 -104.73 7.78 -17.16
N GLU A 45 -104.88 8.60 -18.20
CA GLU A 45 -103.88 8.75 -19.27
C GLU A 45 -102.57 9.36 -18.73
N LEU A 46 -102.65 10.34 -17.83
CA LEU A 46 -101.48 10.93 -17.17
C LEU A 46 -100.76 9.90 -16.30
N MET A 47 -101.49 9.11 -15.49
CA MET A 47 -100.92 8.05 -14.65
C MET A 47 -100.25 6.95 -15.50
N ALA A 48 -100.89 6.55 -16.61
CA ALA A 48 -100.30 5.60 -17.54
C ALA A 48 -99.01 6.13 -18.19
N GLN A 49 -98.96 7.43 -18.54
CA GLN A 49 -97.74 8.06 -19.04
C GLN A 49 -96.65 8.17 -17.99
N VAL A 50 -96.98 8.51 -16.74
CA VAL A 50 -96.03 8.57 -15.62
C VAL A 50 -95.39 7.20 -15.38
N HIS A 51 -96.20 6.14 -15.28
CA HIS A 51 -95.67 4.78 -15.10
C HIS A 51 -94.81 4.31 -16.27
N LYS A 52 -95.19 4.65 -17.51
CA LYS A 52 -94.38 4.35 -18.69
C LYS A 52 -93.04 5.10 -18.66
N ASN A 53 -93.04 6.37 -18.29
CA ASN A 53 -91.83 7.20 -18.20
C ASN A 53 -90.92 6.74 -17.04
N GLU A 54 -91.49 6.33 -15.91
CA GLU A 54 -90.74 5.74 -14.79
C GLU A 54 -90.08 4.42 -15.20
N ALA A 55 -90.80 3.54 -15.90
CA ALA A 55 -90.26 2.28 -16.40
C ALA A 55 -89.12 2.51 -17.41
N ASP A 56 -89.29 3.46 -18.34
CA ASP A 56 -88.26 3.82 -19.33
C ASP A 56 -87.03 4.48 -18.68
N LEU A 57 -87.24 5.32 -17.67
CA LEU A 57 -86.16 5.91 -16.88
C LEU A 57 -85.39 4.85 -16.10
N LEU A 58 -86.08 3.90 -15.46
CA LEU A 58 -85.48 2.80 -14.73
C LEU A 58 -84.67 1.88 -15.67
N GLU A 59 -85.22 1.56 -16.84
CA GLU A 59 -84.54 0.73 -17.83
C GLU A 59 -83.32 1.44 -18.41
N THR A 60 -83.43 2.73 -18.73
CA THR A 60 -82.30 3.56 -19.16
C THR A 60 -81.21 3.64 -18.08
N ALA A 61 -81.60 3.77 -16.81
CA ALA A 61 -80.68 3.76 -15.69
C ALA A 61 -79.97 2.41 -15.54
N ARG A 62 -80.68 1.28 -15.70
CA ARG A 62 -80.10 -0.07 -15.70
C ARG A 62 -79.11 -0.27 -16.84
N ILE A 63 -79.47 0.14 -18.06
CA ILE A 63 -78.58 0.05 -19.23
C ILE A 63 -77.33 0.90 -19.02
N LYS A 64 -77.47 2.13 -18.53
CA LYS A 64 -76.33 3.02 -18.22
C LYS A 64 -75.45 2.44 -17.12
N ALA A 65 -76.03 1.94 -16.03
CA ALA A 65 -75.30 1.28 -14.96
C ALA A 65 -74.55 0.04 -15.48
N GLY A 66 -75.21 -0.77 -16.30
CA GLY A 66 -74.59 -1.93 -16.95
C GLY A 66 -73.39 -1.55 -17.81
N LYS A 67 -73.53 -0.51 -18.65
CA LYS A 67 -72.42 0.03 -19.45
C LYS A 67 -71.28 0.58 -18.60
N ILE A 68 -71.58 1.31 -17.52
CA ILE A 68 -70.56 1.82 -16.60
C ILE A 68 -69.78 0.67 -15.97
N VAL A 69 -70.46 -0.39 -15.54
CA VAL A 69 -69.81 -1.59 -14.98
C VAL A 69 -68.98 -2.32 -16.03
N GLU A 70 -69.50 -2.46 -17.26
CA GLU A 70 -68.77 -3.09 -18.36
C GLU A 70 -67.50 -2.30 -18.73
N ASP A 71 -67.61 -0.98 -18.86
CA ASP A 71 -66.48 -0.09 -19.16
C ASP A 71 -65.46 -0.08 -18.01
N ALA A 72 -65.93 -0.08 -16.76
CA ALA A 72 -65.07 -0.20 -15.59
C ALA A 72 -64.30 -1.53 -15.60
N ASN A 73 -64.95 -2.65 -15.92
CA ASN A 73 -64.31 -3.95 -16.04
C ASN A 73 -63.29 -4.00 -17.18
N LYS A 74 -63.61 -3.40 -18.35
CA LYS A 74 -62.68 -3.29 -19.48
C LYS A 74 -61.43 -2.49 -19.11
N ARG A 75 -61.60 -1.34 -18.45
CA ARG A 75 -60.48 -0.50 -17.98
C ARG A 75 -59.65 -1.23 -16.93
N ALA A 76 -60.29 -1.92 -15.98
CA ALA A 76 -59.60 -2.71 -14.97
C ALA A 76 -58.76 -3.82 -15.61
N ALA A 77 -59.32 -4.55 -16.59
CA ALA A 77 -58.58 -5.58 -17.34
C ALA A 77 -57.39 -5.01 -18.11
N GLN A 78 -57.54 -3.83 -18.73
CA GLN A 78 -56.42 -3.13 -19.37
C GLN A 78 -55.34 -2.73 -18.37
N ILE A 79 -55.71 -2.14 -17.23
CA ILE A 79 -54.76 -1.75 -16.18
C ILE A 79 -53.99 -2.97 -15.67
N ILE A 80 -54.68 -4.09 -15.42
CA ILE A 80 -54.04 -5.35 -14.99
C ILE A 80 -53.09 -5.87 -16.07
N GLY A 81 -53.50 -5.85 -17.35
CA GLY A 81 -52.66 -6.25 -18.48
C GLY A 81 -51.40 -5.40 -18.60
N SER A 82 -51.54 -4.08 -18.55
CA SER A 82 -50.42 -3.14 -18.56
C SER A 82 -49.51 -3.31 -17.34
N SER A 83 -50.06 -3.58 -16.16
CA SER A 83 -49.28 -3.84 -14.94
C SER A 83 -48.44 -5.11 -15.06
N ASN A 84 -48.97 -6.18 -15.66
CA ASN A 84 -48.24 -7.42 -15.89
C ASN A 84 -47.10 -7.24 -16.92
N ASN A 85 -47.37 -6.49 -17.99
CA ASN A 85 -46.35 -6.17 -18.99
C ASN A 85 -45.24 -5.30 -18.38
N LEU A 86 -45.60 -4.27 -17.60
CA LEU A 86 -44.64 -3.41 -16.92
C LEU A 86 -43.78 -4.21 -15.94
N ASN A 87 -44.34 -5.20 -15.23
CA ASN A 87 -43.56 -6.10 -14.38
C ASN A 87 -42.57 -6.97 -15.18
N SER A 88 -42.99 -7.52 -16.33
CA SER A 88 -42.11 -8.30 -17.20
C SER A 88 -41.00 -7.45 -17.82
N GLU A 89 -41.32 -6.24 -18.26
CA GLU A 89 -40.37 -5.28 -18.82
C GLU A 89 -39.38 -4.82 -17.75
N SER A 90 -39.86 -4.49 -16.55
CA SER A 90 -39.00 -4.13 -15.41
C SER A 90 -38.03 -5.25 -15.05
N LYS A 91 -38.50 -6.52 -15.04
CA LYS A 91 -37.62 -7.68 -14.83
C LYS A 91 -36.56 -7.79 -15.93
N LYS A 92 -36.93 -7.66 -17.20
CA LYS A 92 -35.98 -7.69 -18.31
C LYS A 92 -34.95 -6.55 -18.24
N MET A 93 -35.39 -5.34 -17.90
CA MET A 93 -34.48 -4.20 -17.72
C MET A 93 -33.51 -4.44 -16.56
N LEU A 94 -34.00 -5.00 -15.45
CA LEU A 94 -33.17 -5.38 -14.32
C LEU A 94 -32.16 -6.48 -14.69
N ASP A 95 -32.60 -7.54 -15.37
CA ASP A 95 -31.72 -8.63 -15.82
C ASP A 95 -30.62 -8.10 -16.78
N ASN A 96 -30.99 -7.24 -17.74
CA ASN A 96 -30.04 -6.60 -18.64
C ASN A 96 -29.05 -5.68 -17.91
N ALA A 97 -29.52 -4.92 -16.92
CA ALA A 97 -28.68 -4.05 -16.11
C ALA A 97 -27.69 -4.87 -15.28
N LEU A 98 -28.15 -5.97 -14.68
CA LEU A 98 -27.31 -6.92 -13.93
C LEU A 98 -26.28 -7.59 -14.84
N GLU A 99 -26.68 -8.06 -16.03
CA GLU A 99 -25.77 -8.67 -16.99
C GLU A 99 -24.69 -7.68 -17.45
N THR A 100 -25.08 -6.43 -17.72
CA THR A 100 -24.16 -5.36 -18.12
C THR A 100 -23.18 -5.03 -16.99
N LEU A 101 -23.68 -4.93 -15.76
CA LEU A 101 -22.87 -4.67 -14.58
C LEU A 101 -21.87 -5.81 -14.35
N LEU A 102 -22.32 -7.07 -14.44
CA LEU A 102 -21.46 -8.24 -14.32
C LEU A 102 -20.37 -8.25 -15.39
N LYS A 103 -20.72 -8.02 -16.67
CA LYS A 103 -19.75 -7.94 -17.77
C LYS A 103 -18.72 -6.83 -17.55
N HIS A 104 -19.17 -5.64 -17.16
CA HIS A 104 -18.28 -4.52 -16.87
C HIS A 104 -17.34 -4.83 -15.70
N GLN A 105 -17.87 -5.42 -14.63
CA GLN A 105 -17.10 -5.77 -13.45
C GLN A 105 -16.08 -6.89 -13.72
N THR A 106 -16.45 -7.92 -14.50
CA THR A 106 -15.53 -8.95 -14.96
C THR A 106 -14.41 -8.35 -15.80
N SER A 107 -14.74 -7.54 -16.82
CA SER A 107 -13.74 -6.90 -17.68
C SER A 107 -12.81 -5.97 -16.91
N TYR A 108 -13.35 -5.19 -15.96
CA TYR A 108 -12.56 -4.35 -15.07
C TYR A 108 -11.61 -5.19 -14.22
N PHE A 109 -12.10 -6.30 -13.65
CA PHE A 109 -11.28 -7.18 -12.80
C PHE A 109 -10.19 -7.89 -13.59
N GLU A 110 -10.48 -8.36 -14.80
CA GLU A 110 -9.50 -8.93 -15.72
C GLU A 110 -8.41 -7.93 -16.09
N LYS A 111 -8.80 -6.69 -16.43
CA LYS A 111 -7.86 -5.62 -16.76
C LYS A 111 -7.01 -5.25 -15.54
N ALA A 112 -7.62 -5.04 -14.38
CA ALA A 112 -6.90 -4.73 -13.15
C ALA A 112 -5.92 -5.86 -12.77
N SER A 113 -6.30 -7.12 -12.96
CA SER A 113 -5.42 -8.28 -12.73
C SER A 113 -4.26 -8.33 -13.72
N SER A 114 -4.52 -8.02 -15.00
CA SER A 114 -3.48 -7.94 -16.04
C SER A 114 -2.50 -6.80 -15.76
N ASP A 115 -3.01 -5.60 -15.46
CA ASP A 115 -2.22 -4.42 -15.16
C ASP A 115 -1.35 -4.66 -13.91
N PHE A 116 -1.91 -5.31 -12.89
CA PHE A 116 -1.18 -5.74 -11.69
C PHE A 116 -0.07 -6.74 -12.02
N LEU A 117 -0.36 -7.77 -12.82
CA LEU A 117 0.63 -8.75 -13.22
C LEU A 117 1.78 -8.12 -14.03
N GLU A 118 1.47 -7.17 -14.90
CA GLU A 118 2.48 -6.44 -15.69
C GLU A 118 3.34 -5.54 -14.81
N ALA A 119 2.73 -4.80 -13.87
CA ALA A 119 3.46 -4.00 -12.89
C ALA A 119 4.37 -4.88 -12.01
N TYR A 120 3.87 -6.01 -11.53
CA TYR A 120 4.64 -6.98 -10.75
C TYR A 120 5.83 -7.54 -11.54
N LYS A 121 5.62 -7.95 -12.80
CA LYS A 121 6.71 -8.41 -13.68
C LYS A 121 7.78 -7.35 -13.90
N ARG A 122 7.38 -6.09 -14.10
CA ARG A 122 8.31 -4.96 -14.26
C ARG A 122 9.14 -4.73 -13.00
N GLU A 123 8.52 -4.77 -11.83
CA GLU A 123 9.24 -4.61 -10.57
C GLU A 123 10.21 -5.78 -10.33
N LEU A 124 9.81 -7.00 -10.65
CA LEU A 124 10.68 -8.18 -10.53
C LEU A 124 11.92 -8.08 -11.43
N GLU A 125 11.77 -7.66 -12.68
CA GLU A 125 12.92 -7.44 -13.58
C GLU A 125 13.77 -6.26 -13.12
N SER A 126 13.17 -5.18 -12.59
CA SER A 126 13.94 -4.08 -11.98
C SER A 126 14.77 -4.54 -10.79
N LEU A 127 14.18 -5.35 -9.90
CA LEU A 127 14.87 -5.90 -8.74
C LEU A 127 16.01 -6.83 -9.15
N LYS A 128 15.79 -7.67 -10.15
CA LYS A 128 16.82 -8.55 -10.72
C LYS A 128 17.97 -7.74 -11.32
N GLN A 129 17.68 -6.68 -12.07
CA GLN A 129 18.72 -5.81 -12.62
C GLN A 129 19.51 -5.10 -11.51
N LYS A 130 18.83 -4.54 -10.50
CA LYS A 130 19.47 -3.94 -9.33
C LYS A 130 20.39 -4.94 -8.60
N ASN A 131 19.95 -6.19 -8.43
CA ASN A 131 20.78 -7.23 -7.83
C ASN A 131 22.02 -7.55 -8.66
N ILE A 132 21.88 -7.63 -9.99
CA ILE A 132 23.03 -7.80 -10.90
C ILE A 132 24.01 -6.64 -10.75
N ASP A 133 23.50 -5.40 -10.72
CA ASP A 133 24.33 -4.20 -10.59
C ASP A 133 25.03 -4.15 -9.22
N ILE A 134 24.35 -4.53 -8.13
CA ILE A 134 24.94 -4.65 -6.79
C ILE A 134 26.06 -5.67 -6.80
N VAL A 135 25.81 -6.88 -7.32
CA VAL A 135 26.84 -7.94 -7.38
C VAL A 135 28.03 -7.47 -8.19
N LYS A 136 27.80 -6.84 -9.35
CA LYS A 136 28.87 -6.31 -10.19
C LYS A 136 29.71 -5.25 -9.48
N ASN A 137 29.06 -4.31 -8.79
CA ASN A 137 29.76 -3.25 -8.06
C ASN A 137 30.55 -3.84 -6.89
N VAL A 138 29.95 -4.73 -6.10
CA VAL A 138 30.65 -5.42 -5.00
C VAL A 138 31.85 -6.22 -5.51
N SER A 139 31.71 -6.96 -6.62
CA SER A 139 32.84 -7.68 -7.21
C SER A 139 33.95 -6.74 -7.66
N LYS A 140 33.59 -5.57 -8.22
CA LYS A 140 34.57 -4.55 -8.61
C LYS A 140 35.27 -3.94 -7.40
N ASP A 141 34.53 -3.63 -6.34
CA ASP A 141 35.10 -3.09 -5.10
C ASP A 141 36.07 -4.11 -4.48
N ILE A 142 35.71 -5.40 -4.46
CA ILE A 142 36.59 -6.49 -4.01
C ILE A 142 37.85 -6.55 -4.87
N GLU A 143 37.73 -6.45 -6.20
CA GLU A 143 38.89 -6.43 -7.11
C GLU A 143 39.81 -5.24 -6.81
N GLU A 144 39.26 -4.03 -6.72
CA GLU A 144 40.01 -2.81 -6.43
C GLU A 144 40.70 -2.87 -5.05
N ASP A 145 40.02 -3.37 -4.03
CA ASP A 145 40.59 -3.48 -2.67
C ASP A 145 41.64 -4.61 -2.59
N THR A 146 41.42 -5.73 -3.27
CA THR A 146 42.42 -6.82 -3.33
C THR A 146 43.70 -6.34 -4.01
N VAL A 147 43.58 -5.57 -5.10
CA VAL A 147 44.75 -5.01 -5.79
C VAL A 147 45.53 -4.06 -4.86
N LYS A 148 44.84 -3.16 -4.15
CA LYS A 148 45.48 -2.28 -3.16
C LYS A 148 46.17 -3.06 -2.05
N GLU A 149 45.51 -4.09 -1.51
CA GLU A 149 46.08 -4.90 -0.43
C GLU A 149 47.35 -5.64 -0.88
N VAL A 150 47.38 -6.11 -2.13
CA VAL A 150 48.59 -6.71 -2.73
C VAL A 150 49.70 -5.68 -2.91
N GLU A 151 49.40 -4.47 -3.38
CA GLU A 151 50.38 -3.38 -3.50
C GLU A 151 50.93 -2.95 -2.12
N ASP A 152 50.07 -2.81 -1.13
CA ASP A 152 50.47 -2.49 0.26
C ASP A 152 51.33 -3.60 0.85
N PHE A 153 50.98 -4.87 0.59
CA PHE A 153 51.78 -6.01 1.02
C PHE A 153 53.17 -6.01 0.37
N ASP A 154 53.27 -5.75 -0.94
CA ASP A 154 54.56 -5.66 -1.64
C ASP A 154 55.44 -4.54 -1.06
N ASN A 155 54.86 -3.37 -0.79
CA ASN A 155 55.55 -2.25 -0.16
C ASN A 155 56.06 -2.59 1.25
N ILE A 156 55.24 -3.26 2.08
CA ILE A 156 55.65 -3.72 3.41
C ILE A 156 56.77 -4.74 3.30
N LEU A 157 56.64 -5.72 2.40
CA LEU A 157 57.63 -6.77 2.21
C LEU A 157 58.96 -6.21 1.73
N GLN A 158 58.95 -5.24 0.82
CA GLN A 158 60.14 -4.53 0.37
C GLN A 158 60.81 -3.79 1.54
N LYS A 159 60.03 -3.05 2.34
CA LYS A 159 60.54 -2.30 3.50
C LYS A 159 61.16 -3.21 4.56
N GLU A 160 60.48 -4.30 4.92
CA GLU A 160 60.99 -5.29 5.88
C GLU A 160 62.24 -6.00 5.34
N THR A 161 62.28 -6.30 4.04
CA THR A 161 63.46 -6.89 3.40
C THR A 161 64.67 -5.96 3.48
N PHE A 162 64.49 -4.66 3.17
CA PHE A 162 65.56 -3.67 3.33
C PHE A 162 66.00 -3.52 4.79
N ALA A 163 65.06 -3.50 5.73
CA ALA A 163 65.38 -3.45 7.16
C ALA A 163 66.20 -4.67 7.60
N ALA A 164 65.82 -5.86 7.15
CA ALA A 164 66.55 -7.10 7.44
C ALA A 164 67.96 -7.10 6.81
N GLN A 165 68.09 -6.64 5.55
CA GLN A 165 69.40 -6.48 4.90
C GLN A 165 70.31 -5.55 5.70
N LYS A 166 69.78 -4.40 6.16
CA LYS A 166 70.55 -3.45 6.97
C LYS A 166 70.98 -4.05 8.31
N ILE A 167 70.10 -4.79 8.99
CA ILE A 167 70.46 -5.48 10.24
C ILE A 167 71.60 -6.48 10.01
N VAL A 168 71.57 -7.21 8.88
CA VAL A 168 72.63 -8.15 8.52
C VAL A 168 73.93 -7.40 8.20
N GLU A 169 73.88 -6.31 7.44
CA GLU A 169 75.03 -5.45 7.14
C GLU A 169 75.68 -4.91 8.42
N ASP A 170 74.88 -4.29 9.30
CA ASP A 170 75.33 -3.76 10.60
C ASP A 170 75.98 -4.87 11.46
N LYS A 171 75.43 -6.09 11.42
CA LYS A 171 75.98 -7.24 12.16
C LYS A 171 77.30 -7.73 11.57
N ILE A 172 77.41 -7.80 10.23
CA ILE A 172 78.65 -8.16 9.55
C ILE A 172 79.74 -7.14 9.84
N GLU A 173 79.42 -5.83 9.77
CA GLU A 173 80.39 -4.77 10.05
C GLU A 173 80.88 -4.82 11.51
N LYS A 174 79.95 -5.06 12.45
CA LYS A 174 80.30 -5.26 13.87
C LYS A 174 81.19 -6.49 14.09
N GLU A 175 80.85 -7.63 13.49
CA GLU A 175 81.66 -8.86 13.59
C GLU A 175 83.03 -8.66 12.95
N TYR A 176 83.12 -7.96 11.82
CA TYR A 176 84.38 -7.63 11.15
C TYR A 176 85.27 -6.73 12.02
N SER A 177 84.71 -5.66 12.59
CA SER A 177 85.43 -4.77 13.52
C SER A 177 85.92 -5.54 14.75
N THR A 178 85.09 -6.45 15.28
CA THR A 178 85.46 -7.29 16.43
C THR A 178 86.59 -8.25 16.06
N ALA A 179 86.54 -8.88 14.88
CA ALA A 179 87.60 -9.76 14.39
C ALA A 179 88.92 -8.99 14.21
N GLN A 180 88.87 -7.77 13.67
CA GLN A 180 90.04 -6.91 13.50
C GLN A 180 90.67 -6.54 14.85
N GLN A 181 89.84 -6.24 15.85
CA GLN A 181 90.30 -5.98 17.22
C GLN A 181 90.97 -7.23 17.82
N ASN A 182 90.33 -8.41 17.71
CA ASN A 182 90.90 -9.67 18.20
C ASN A 182 92.26 -9.99 17.55
N VAL A 183 92.42 -9.72 16.24
CA VAL A 183 93.70 -9.89 15.54
C VAL A 183 94.76 -8.92 16.08
N GLN A 184 94.38 -7.68 16.37
CA GLN A 184 95.28 -6.69 16.94
C GLN A 184 95.71 -7.07 18.37
N ASP A 185 94.77 -7.52 19.19
CA ASP A 185 95.04 -7.98 20.56
C ASP A 185 95.97 -9.20 20.56
N TYR A 186 95.74 -10.16 19.64
CA TYR A 186 96.64 -11.30 19.45
C TYR A 186 98.06 -10.86 19.03
N LYS A 187 98.19 -9.91 18.09
CA LYS A 187 99.49 -9.35 17.70
C LYS A 187 100.21 -8.71 18.89
N ASN A 188 99.49 -7.93 19.69
CA ASN A 188 100.04 -7.27 20.88
C ASN A 188 100.48 -8.29 21.93
N GLU A 189 99.71 -9.37 22.15
CA GLU A 189 100.09 -10.46 23.05
C GLU A 189 101.35 -11.18 22.55
N MET A 190 101.45 -11.46 21.25
CA MET A 190 102.62 -12.09 20.65
C MET A 190 103.87 -11.20 20.73
N LEU A 191 103.71 -9.87 20.56
CA LEU A 191 104.80 -8.91 20.76
C LEU A 191 105.31 -8.92 22.20
N LYS A 192 104.41 -8.93 23.20
CA LYS A 192 104.81 -9.05 24.61
C LYS A 192 105.58 -10.34 24.88
N LYS A 193 105.10 -11.48 24.36
CA LYS A 193 105.83 -12.76 24.47
C LYS A 193 107.21 -12.68 23.84
N ALA A 194 107.33 -12.04 22.68
CA ALA A 194 108.63 -11.83 22.03
C ALA A 194 109.56 -10.94 22.86
N GLU A 195 109.05 -9.86 23.47
CA GLU A 195 109.81 -9.00 24.38
C GLU A 195 110.31 -9.77 25.60
N GLU A 196 109.46 -10.56 26.24
CA GLU A 196 109.83 -11.42 27.37
C GLU A 196 110.94 -12.41 27.00
N GLU A 197 110.85 -13.04 25.82
CA GLU A 197 111.89 -13.92 25.30
C GLU A 197 113.20 -13.16 24.99
N ILE A 198 113.12 -11.94 24.46
CA ILE A 198 114.30 -11.08 24.26
C ILE A 198 114.99 -10.79 25.60
N TYR A 199 114.24 -10.46 26.65
CA TYR A 199 114.81 -10.22 27.98
C TYR A 199 115.49 -11.49 28.54
N LYS A 200 114.89 -12.67 28.37
CA LYS A 200 115.53 -13.95 28.77
C LYS A 200 116.82 -14.20 28.01
N ILE A 201 116.84 -13.92 26.69
CA ILE A 201 118.06 -14.04 25.88
C ILE A 201 119.12 -13.06 26.36
N LEU A 202 118.77 -11.78 26.58
CA LEU A 202 119.69 -10.76 27.09
C LEU A 202 120.23 -11.12 28.47
N GLU A 203 119.40 -11.64 29.37
CA GLU A 203 119.82 -12.14 30.68
C GLU A 203 120.83 -13.28 30.53
N THR A 204 120.54 -14.23 29.63
CA THR A 204 121.41 -15.38 29.35
C THR A 204 122.76 -14.95 28.76
N VAL A 205 122.75 -14.05 27.78
CA VAL A 205 123.97 -13.50 27.16
C VAL A 205 124.76 -12.68 28.18
N SER A 206 124.09 -11.87 29.00
CA SER A 206 124.74 -11.09 30.07
C SER A 206 125.40 -12.01 31.09
N LYS A 207 124.72 -13.07 31.56
CA LYS A 207 125.29 -14.09 32.44
C LYS A 207 126.51 -14.77 31.82
N LEU A 208 126.42 -15.16 30.54
CA LEU A 208 127.52 -15.77 29.80
C LEU A 208 128.72 -14.85 29.60
N THR A 209 128.47 -13.54 29.41
CA THR A 209 129.51 -12.55 29.10
C THR A 209 130.15 -12.03 30.37
N LEU A 210 129.37 -11.58 31.36
CA LEU A 210 129.86 -11.14 32.67
C LEU A 210 130.58 -12.28 33.40
N GLY A 211 130.06 -13.51 33.31
CA GLY A 211 130.72 -14.70 33.88
C GLY A 211 132.04 -15.07 33.20
N LYS A 212 132.34 -14.53 32.01
CA LYS A 212 133.60 -14.76 31.27
C LYS A 212 134.53 -13.54 31.22
N SER A 213 134.00 -12.32 31.33
CA SER A 213 134.74 -11.08 31.08
C SER A 213 135.03 -10.23 32.31
N ILE A 214 134.45 -10.49 33.49
CA ILE A 214 134.80 -9.71 34.69
C ILE A 214 136.10 -10.26 35.30
N PRO A 215 137.20 -9.48 35.35
CA PRO A 215 138.39 -9.84 36.11
C PRO A 215 138.07 -9.93 37.60
N LEU A 216 138.71 -10.85 38.33
CA LEU A 216 138.41 -11.12 39.76
C LEU A 216 138.38 -9.85 40.63
N ALA A 217 139.27 -8.88 40.35
CA ALA A 217 139.35 -7.61 41.05
C ALA A 217 138.09 -6.74 40.90
N ASP A 218 137.52 -6.68 39.69
CA ASP A 218 136.29 -5.90 39.43
C ASP A 218 135.08 -6.62 40.03
N HIS A 219 135.13 -7.95 40.14
CA HIS A 219 134.09 -8.75 40.79
C HIS A 219 134.06 -8.52 42.31
N GLU A 220 135.24 -8.43 42.95
CA GLU A 220 135.37 -8.04 44.36
C GLU A 220 134.91 -6.60 44.58
N GLN A 221 135.28 -5.67 43.70
CA GLN A 221 134.83 -4.27 43.76
C GLN A 221 133.30 -4.17 43.68
N LEU A 222 132.67 -4.88 42.74
CA LEU A 222 131.21 -4.92 42.60
C LEU A 222 130.50 -5.55 43.81
N ILE A 223 131.10 -6.57 44.42
CA ILE A 223 130.58 -7.18 45.66
C ILE A 223 130.70 -6.19 46.82
N ILE A 224 131.84 -5.50 46.96
CA ILE A 224 132.03 -4.48 48.01
C ILE A 224 131.07 -3.31 47.80
N GLU A 225 130.91 -2.81 46.57
CA GLU A 225 129.94 -1.75 46.26
C GLU A 225 128.49 -2.19 46.50
N ALA A 226 128.12 -3.41 46.13
CA ALA A 226 126.78 -3.96 46.41
C ALA A 226 126.54 -4.12 47.91
N LEU A 227 127.54 -4.58 48.67
CA LEU A 227 127.49 -4.70 50.13
C LEU A 227 127.47 -3.33 50.82
N GLU A 228 128.21 -2.34 50.32
CA GLU A 228 128.16 -0.97 50.82
C GLU A 228 126.82 -0.30 50.53
N LYS A 229 126.25 -0.52 49.33
CA LYS A 229 124.94 -0.02 48.96
C LYS A 229 123.85 -0.67 49.80
N ALA A 230 123.91 -1.98 50.02
CA ALA A 230 123.03 -2.71 50.93
C ALA A 230 123.21 -2.27 52.40
N LYS A 231 124.43 -1.93 52.82
CA LYS A 231 124.71 -1.38 54.16
C LYS A 231 124.18 0.06 54.31
N LYS A 232 124.28 0.89 53.27
CA LYS A 232 123.65 2.23 53.25
C LYS A 232 122.12 2.14 53.30
N ASP A 233 121.54 1.26 52.50
CA ASP A 233 120.08 1.05 52.47
C ASP A 233 119.58 0.33 53.75
N GLY A 234 120.46 -0.39 54.47
CA GLY A 234 120.18 -1.03 55.75
C GLY A 234 120.42 -0.17 57.00
N ILE A 235 121.26 0.86 56.92
CA ILE A 235 121.48 1.87 57.99
C ILE A 235 120.49 3.06 57.86
N ALA A 236 119.81 3.18 56.72
CA ALA A 236 118.68 4.09 56.51
C ALA A 236 117.32 3.44 56.86
N LYS A 237 117.28 2.66 57.95
CA LYS A 237 116.04 2.23 58.61
C LYS A 237 115.97 2.75 60.03
#